data_AF-A7I2Z6-F1
#
_entry.id   AF-A7I2Z6-F1
#
_cell.length_a   1.000
_cell.length_b   1.000
_cell.length_c   1.000
_cell.angle_alpha   90.00
_cell.angle_beta   90.00
_cell.angle_gamma   90.00
#
_symmetry.space_group_name_H-M   'P 1'
#
loop_
_entity.id
_entity.type
_entity.pdbx_description
1 polymer ?
#
loop_
_entity_poly.entity_id
_entity_poly.type
_entity_poly.pdbx_seq_one_letter_code
_entity_poly.pdbx_strand_id
1 'polypeptide(L)' 'MDMAIFSGNLKEEEIKNDKMRWYKRLKESGKLEKLIVKDNFESWSWLAKLIGFLLLFTGLIFLFLIIYAFAQMLF' A
#
# COMPACT_ATOMS: atom_id res chain seq x y z
N MET A 1 10.29 6.71 -19.23
CA MET A 1 11.22 6.22 -18.19
C MET A 1 10.46 5.14 -17.44
N ASP A 2 10.94 3.90 -17.47
CA ASP A 2 10.20 2.75 -16.94
C ASP A 2 10.44 2.62 -15.43
N MET A 3 9.37 2.43 -14.64
CA MET A 3 9.45 2.29 -13.19
C MET A 3 10.29 1.05 -12.80
N ALA A 4 10.32 0.05 -13.68
CA ALA A 4 11.14 -1.14 -13.58
C ALA A 4 12.64 -0.89 -13.37
N ILE A 5 13.20 0.18 -13.93
CA ILE A 5 14.63 0.53 -13.78
C ILE A 5 14.95 0.95 -12.34
N PHE A 6 13.94 1.45 -11.61
CA PHE A 6 14.08 1.93 -10.24
C PHE A 6 13.64 0.89 -9.20
N SER A 7 12.56 0.16 -9.46
CA SER A 7 12.01 -0.83 -8.52
C SER A 7 12.66 -2.22 -8.64
N GLY A 8 13.29 -2.52 -9.79
CA GLY A 8 13.76 -3.87 -10.13
C GLY A 8 12.62 -4.87 -10.41
N ASN A 9 11.36 -4.45 -10.30
CA ASN A 9 10.16 -5.26 -10.47
C ASN A 9 9.38 -4.79 -11.71
N LEU A 10 9.03 -5.70 -12.61
CA LEU A 10 8.13 -5.44 -13.74
C LEU A 10 6.72 -5.95 -13.44
N LYS A 11 5.70 -5.23 -13.93
CA LYS A 11 4.33 -5.74 -13.90
C LYS A 11 4.15 -6.85 -14.94
N GLU A 12 3.36 -7.85 -14.59
CA GLU A 12 3.10 -8.99 -15.47
C GLU A 12 2.42 -8.57 -16.79
N GLU A 13 1.57 -7.55 -16.74
CA GLU A 13 0.86 -6.98 -17.89
C GLU A 13 1.82 -6.34 -18.91
N GLU A 14 2.82 -5.60 -18.42
CA GLU A 14 3.86 -4.97 -19.25
C GLU A 14 4.73 -6.04 -19.91
N ILE A 15 5.09 -7.11 -19.17
CA ILE A 15 5.83 -8.26 -19.72
C ILE A 15 5.03 -8.96 -20.84
N LYS A 16 3.71 -9.12 -20.66
CA LYS A 16 2.84 -9.76 -21.67
C LYS A 16 2.71 -8.91 -22.92
N ASN A 17 2.68 -7.58 -22.79
CA ASN A 17 2.52 -6.67 -23.93
C ASN A 17 3.83 -6.56 -24.74
N ASP A 18 4.95 -6.28 -24.09
CA ASP A 18 6.21 -5.98 -24.79
C ASP A 18 7.05 -7.24 -25.08
N LYS A 19 6.92 -8.27 -24.24
CA LYS A 19 7.85 -9.43 -24.23
C LYS A 19 7.12 -10.76 -24.07
N MET A 20 5.96 -10.92 -24.72
CA MET A 20 5.14 -12.15 -24.71
C MET A 20 5.94 -13.44 -24.93
N ARG A 21 6.93 -13.42 -25.83
CA ARG A 21 7.78 -14.60 -26.12
C ARG A 21 8.68 -14.99 -24.94
N TRP A 22 9.16 -14.03 -24.17
CA TRP A 22 9.95 -14.25 -22.97
C TRP A 22 9.08 -14.76 -21.82
N TYR A 23 7.87 -14.19 -21.67
CA TYR A 23 6.84 -14.66 -20.75
C TYR A 23 6.50 -16.14 -20.96
N LYS A 24 6.24 -16.55 -22.22
CA LYS A 24 5.93 -17.94 -22.56
C LYS A 24 7.06 -18.90 -22.18
N ARG A 25 8.32 -18.55 -22.47
CA ARG A 25 9.48 -19.38 -22.06
C ARG A 25 9.63 -19.49 -20.54
N LEU A 26 9.38 -18.42 -19.80
CA LEU A 26 9.43 -18.44 -18.33
C LEU A 26 8.31 -19.30 -17.74
N LYS A 27 7.11 -19.25 -18.35
CA LYS A 27 5.97 -20.08 -17.98
C LYS A 27 6.23 -21.56 -18.28
N GLU A 28 6.72 -21.88 -19.48
CA GLU A 28 7.05 -23.25 -19.90
C GLU A 28 8.20 -23.86 -19.09
N SER A 29 9.18 -23.04 -18.67
CA SER A 29 10.29 -23.50 -17.83
C SER A 29 9.96 -23.58 -16.34
N GLY A 30 8.74 -23.22 -15.91
CA GLY A 30 8.33 -23.19 -14.50
C GLY A 30 9.08 -22.18 -13.62
N LYS A 31 9.93 -21.33 -14.22
CA LYS A 31 10.70 -20.31 -13.48
C LYS A 31 9.86 -19.09 -13.12
N LEU A 32 8.71 -18.92 -13.76
CA LEU A 32 7.81 -17.78 -13.54
C LEU A 32 7.35 -17.71 -12.07
N GLU A 33 6.88 -18.82 -11.50
CA GLU A 33 6.39 -18.86 -10.10
C GLU A 33 7.47 -18.51 -9.06
N LYS A 34 8.75 -18.79 -9.36
CA LYS A 34 9.88 -18.45 -8.47
C LYS A 34 10.25 -16.97 -8.49
N LEU A 35 9.90 -16.27 -9.57
CA LEU A 35 10.24 -14.86 -9.80
C LEU A 35 9.08 -13.91 -9.46
N ILE A 36 7.88 -14.45 -9.23
CA ILE A 36 6.73 -13.67 -8.77
C ILE A 36 6.99 -13.24 -7.33
N VAL A 37 7.34 -11.96 -7.18
CA VAL A 37 7.36 -11.29 -5.88
C VAL A 37 5.92 -10.94 -5.54
N LYS A 38 5.30 -11.70 -4.64
CA LYS A 38 4.08 -11.24 -3.98
C LYS A 38 4.48 -10.13 -3.03
N ASP A 39 4.13 -8.89 -3.38
CA ASP A 39 4.23 -7.78 -2.45
C ASP A 39 3.38 -8.08 -1.21
N ASN A 40 4.05 -8.44 -0.10
CA ASN A 40 3.41 -8.62 1.21
C ASN A 40 2.95 -7.28 1.84
N PHE A 41 2.98 -6.19 1.06
CA PHE A 41 2.58 -4.85 1.48
C PHE A 41 1.10 -4.79 1.92
N GLU A 42 0.28 -5.72 1.43
CA GLU A 42 -1.13 -5.83 1.79
C GLU A 42 -1.37 -6.16 3.26
N SER A 43 -0.44 -6.87 3.92
CA SER A 43 -0.59 -7.26 5.33
C SER A 43 -0.40 -6.07 6.28
N TRP A 44 0.48 -5.13 5.95
CA TRP A 44 0.77 -3.96 6.80
C TRP A 44 -0.18 -2.78 6.53
N SER A 45 -0.84 -2.77 5.38
CA SER A 45 -1.84 -1.79 4.99
C SER A 45 -3.01 -1.69 5.98
N TRP A 46 -3.50 -2.82 6.50
CA TRP A 46 -4.60 -2.83 7.46
C TRP A 46 -4.22 -2.18 8.80
N LEU A 47 -3.01 -2.47 9.29
CA LEU A 47 -2.51 -1.94 10.55
C LEU A 47 -2.33 -0.42 10.48
N ALA A 48 -1.80 0.07 9.35
CA ALA A 48 -1.65 1.51 9.10
C ALA A 48 -3.02 2.22 9.08
N LYS A 49 -4.05 1.61 8.46
CA LYS A 49 -5.41 2.17 8.44
C LYS A 49 -6.03 2.23 9.84
N LEU A 50 -5.87 1.18 10.65
CA LEU A 50 -6.37 1.17 12.03
C LEU A 50 -5.71 2.25 12.89
N ILE A 51 -4.38 2.38 12.81
CA ILE A 51 -3.62 3.37 13.59
C ILE A 51 -4.03 4.79 13.17
N GLY A 52 -4.17 5.04 11.87
CA GLY A 52 -4.62 6.34 11.36
C GLY A 52 -6.03 6.70 11.85
N PHE A 53 -6.95 5.74 11.87
CA PHE A 53 -8.31 5.97 12.36
C PHE A 53 -8.35 6.23 13.87
N LEU A 54 -7.57 5.47 14.66
CA LEU A 54 -7.45 5.68 16.10
C LEU A 54 -6.92 7.08 16.42
N LEU A 55 -5.84 7.51 15.76
CA LEU A 55 -5.25 8.84 15.94
C LEU A 55 -6.25 9.96 15.63
N LEU A 56 -7.00 9.82 14.53
CA LEU A 56 -8.02 10.78 14.13
C LEU A 56 -9.11 10.88 15.20
N PHE A 57 -9.63 9.75 15.68
CA PHE A 57 -10.68 9.73 16.69
C PHE A 57 -10.21 10.32 18.02
N THR A 58 -8.98 10.00 18.46
CA THR A 58 -8.39 10.63 19.65
C THR A 58 -8.24 12.14 19.49
N GLY A 59 -7.79 12.61 18.33
CA GLY A 59 -7.67 14.05 18.05
C GLY A 59 -9.03 14.74 18.10
N LEU A 60 -10.07 14.10 17.56
CA LEU A 60 -11.43 14.65 17.58
C LEU A 60 -11.99 14.73 19.01
N ILE A 61 -11.76 13.70 19.84
CA ILE A 61 -12.15 13.71 21.26
C ILE A 61 -11.46 14.87 21.99
N PHE A 62 -10.16 15.05 21.80
CA PHE A 62 -9.44 16.17 22.41
C PHE A 62 -9.95 17.52 21.95
N LEU A 63 -10.29 17.67 20.68
CA LEU A 63 -10.90 18.90 20.16
C LEU A 63 -12.22 19.22 20.89
N PHE A 64 -13.10 18.23 21.03
CA PHE A 64 -14.36 18.41 21.78
C PHE A 64 -14.13 18.77 23.24
N LEU A 65 -13.15 18.14 23.90
CA LEU A 65 -12.80 18.46 25.29
C LEU A 65 -12.27 19.89 25.44
N ILE A 66 -11.45 20.36 24.51
CA ILE A 66 -10.94 21.74 24.50
C ILE A 66 -12.10 22.72 24.34
N ILE A 67 -12.99 22.46 23.37
CA ILE A 67 -14.17 23.33 23.15
C ILE A 67 -15.06 23.35 24.39
N TYR A 68 -15.31 22.18 24.99
CA TYR A 68 -16.12 22.07 26.21
C TYR A 68 -15.49 22.84 27.37
N ALA A 69 -14.19 22.65 27.61
CA ALA A 69 -13.47 23.37 28.67
C ALA A 69 -13.47 24.88 28.43
N PHE A 70 -13.29 25.30 27.18
CA PHE A 70 -13.33 26.71 26.81
C PHE A 70 -14.73 27.30 27.02
N ALA A 71 -15.79 26.58 26.66
CA ALA A 71 -17.16 27.01 26.91
C ALA A 71 -17.46 27.12 28.41
N GLN A 72 -17.03 26.16 29.23
CA GLN A 72 -17.17 26.19 30.69
C GLN A 72 -16.36 27.33 31.34
N MET A 73 -15.25 27.76 30.73
CA MET A 73 -14.48 28.90 31.21
C MET A 73 -15.17 30.24 30.89
N LEU A 74 -15.94 30.29 29.80
CA LEU A 74 -16.50 31.53 29.25
C LEU A 74 -17.90 31.87 29.80
N PHE A 75 -18.65 30.86 30.24
CA PHE A 75 -19.96 30.98 30.91
C PHE A 75 -19.84 30.75 32.42
#